data_AF-A0A137QXI6-F1
#
_entry.id   AF-A0A137QXI6-F1
#
_cell.length_a   1.000
_cell.length_b   1.000
_cell.length_c   1.000
_cell.angle_alpha   90.00
_cell.angle_beta   90.00
_cell.angle_gamma   90.00
#
_symmetry.space_group_name_H-M   'P 1'
#
loop_
_entity.id
_entity.type
_entity.pdbx_description
1 polymer ?
#
loop_
_entity_poly.entity_id
_entity_poly.type
_entity_poly.pdbx_seq_one_letter_code
_entity_poly.pdbx_strand_id
1 'polypeptide(L)'
;MHYFCANHLAQGGTKVKFAPKSCVPKTTPQRKSEGPSIMISEFLTVEWGHLVHENEEAHILFKAEKNCDSYFTADDLIQQVDQAINIFKAKTNGFATALFLFNNAPSHQKRADNALSAWKMPKRPTQGWMHCKDGPQIWSTVLPNGEVQHLYFEDDHPMMPGWFKGMEQIICECGLCPEGGLHAQCEGFKCQPGVPNCCCHQLLFNQPDFVSQKSRLQEFIELCGHLCDFYPKYHCEYNFIEQYWGTAKYQYRNSARTSNIEEMEQNMLACLNDVPLKQIRKFANRAAHFISAYGQGLSGEQAAWANRKYHGHRTLPPSIVAEIRHATHSS
;
A
#
# COMPACT_ATOMS: atom_id res chain seq x y z
N MET A 1 5.28 -1.71 1.03
CA MET A 1 5.73 -1.66 2.43
C MET A 1 7.09 -1.02 2.39
N HIS A 2 7.19 0.24 2.81
CA HIS A 2 8.48 0.91 2.83
C HIS A 2 8.98 0.90 4.26
N TYR A 3 9.85 -0.08 4.52
CA TYR A 3 10.57 -0.21 5.76
C TYR A 3 11.90 0.54 5.69
N PHE A 4 12.36 1.01 6.84
CA PHE A 4 13.78 1.12 7.05
C PHE A 4 14.32 -0.29 7.34
N CYS A 5 15.07 -0.85 6.38
CA CYS A 5 15.77 -2.11 6.56
C CYS A 5 17.26 -1.83 6.56
N ALA A 6 17.91 -2.02 7.70
CA ALA A 6 19.36 -2.15 7.75
C ALA A 6 19.72 -3.63 7.93
N ASN A 7 20.86 -4.02 7.37
CA ASN A 7 21.36 -5.38 7.44
C ASN A 7 22.74 -5.34 8.09
N HIS A 8 23.10 -6.40 8.79
CA HIS A 8 24.48 -6.64 9.21
C HIS A 8 25.43 -6.62 7.97
N LEU A 9 26.74 -6.53 8.17
CA LEU A 9 27.76 -6.54 7.10
C LEU A 9 28.82 -7.63 7.35
N ALA A 10 28.48 -8.89 7.11
CA ALA A 10 29.40 -9.98 6.83
C ALA A 10 29.33 -10.39 5.33
N GLN A 11 30.38 -10.02 4.62
CA GLN A 11 30.84 -10.45 3.27
C GLN A 11 29.93 -11.40 2.43
N GLY A 12 28.93 -10.90 1.66
CA GLY A 12 28.15 -11.67 0.64
C GLY A 12 27.39 -10.87 -0.49
N GLY A 13 27.81 -10.93 -1.77
CA GLY A 13 27.14 -10.31 -2.97
C GLY A 13 27.32 -8.79 -3.28
N THR A 14 27.39 -8.43 -4.58
CA THR A 14 27.79 -7.09 -5.12
C THR A 14 26.62 -6.34 -5.79
N LYS A 15 26.42 -5.04 -5.49
CA LYS A 15 25.70 -4.08 -6.36
C LYS A 15 26.36 -2.69 -6.37
N VAL A 16 26.24 -2.01 -7.52
CA VAL A 16 26.95 -0.77 -7.90
C VAL A 16 26.19 0.48 -7.41
N LYS A 17 26.94 1.47 -6.89
CA LYS A 17 26.45 2.82 -6.58
C LYS A 17 26.58 3.71 -7.81
N PHE A 18 25.55 4.48 -8.18
CA PHE A 18 25.69 5.61 -9.10
C PHE A 18 25.63 6.92 -8.31
N ALA A 19 26.62 7.78 -8.53
CA ALA A 19 26.66 9.16 -8.05
C ALA A 19 27.10 10.08 -9.20
N PRO A 20 26.63 11.35 -9.26
CA PRO A 20 26.96 12.28 -10.35
C PRO A 20 28.44 12.64 -10.35
N LYS A 21 29.00 12.83 -11.55
CA LYS A 21 30.43 13.10 -11.78
C LYS A 21 30.86 14.47 -11.27
N SER A 22 31.52 14.53 -10.12
CA SER A 22 32.67 15.43 -9.90
C SER A 22 33.45 15.05 -8.62
N CYS A 23 34.66 14.54 -8.82
CA CYS A 23 35.85 14.63 -7.96
C CYS A 23 35.74 14.33 -6.44
N VAL A 24 35.48 13.08 -6.01
CA VAL A 24 35.97 12.52 -4.72
C VAL A 24 36.06 10.97 -4.78
N PRO A 25 36.75 10.27 -3.84
CA PRO A 25 37.47 9.02 -4.11
C PRO A 25 36.52 7.87 -4.50
N LYS A 26 37.02 6.91 -5.29
CA LYS A 26 36.28 5.71 -5.72
C LYS A 26 35.47 5.14 -4.56
N THR A 27 34.14 5.24 -4.63
CA THR A 27 33.25 4.59 -3.66
C THR A 27 33.38 3.08 -3.79
N THR A 28 34.10 2.44 -2.89
CA THR A 28 34.23 0.98 -2.86
C THR A 28 32.89 0.35 -2.48
N PRO A 29 32.30 -0.51 -3.32
CA PRO A 29 31.07 -1.25 -2.98
C PRO A 29 31.30 -2.12 -1.75
N GLN A 30 30.36 -2.09 -0.81
CA GLN A 30 30.39 -2.91 0.39
C GLN A 30 29.39 -4.06 0.22
N ARG A 31 29.83 -5.26 0.55
CA ARG A 31 29.13 -6.53 0.32
C ARG A 31 27.98 -6.64 1.34
N LYS A 32 26.75 -6.98 0.91
CA LYS A 32 25.61 -7.19 1.84
C LYS A 32 25.87 -8.44 2.69
N SER A 33 25.24 -8.56 3.85
CA SER A 33 25.35 -9.75 4.72
C SER A 33 24.08 -10.56 4.78
N GLU A 34 24.23 -11.83 5.14
CA GLU A 34 23.13 -12.69 5.64
C GLU A 34 22.83 -12.49 7.14
N GLY A 35 23.52 -11.55 7.81
CA GLY A 35 23.29 -11.31 9.22
C GLY A 35 21.97 -10.59 9.52
N PRO A 36 21.66 -10.39 10.81
CA PRO A 36 20.37 -9.92 11.28
C PRO A 36 19.90 -8.65 10.59
N SER A 37 18.59 -8.55 10.42
CA SER A 37 17.94 -7.40 9.81
C SER A 37 16.87 -6.84 10.72
N ILE A 38 16.85 -5.52 10.82
CA ILE A 38 15.83 -4.78 11.57
C ILE A 38 14.95 -4.09 10.55
N MET A 39 13.65 -4.27 10.70
CA MET A 39 12.60 -3.60 9.94
C MET A 39 11.86 -2.66 10.87
N ILE A 40 11.70 -1.41 10.44
CA ILE A 40 10.96 -0.39 11.21
C ILE A 40 9.75 0.08 10.40
N SER A 41 8.60 0.12 11.07
CA SER A 41 7.35 0.72 10.59
C SER A 41 6.97 1.92 11.46
N GLU A 42 6.48 3.00 10.86
CA GLU A 42 6.28 4.30 11.52
C GLU A 42 5.07 5.04 10.95
N PHE A 43 4.41 5.83 11.80
CA PHE A 43 3.38 6.80 11.40
C PHE A 43 3.86 8.22 11.68
N LEU A 44 3.87 9.05 10.63
CA LEU A 44 4.20 10.46 10.73
C LEU A 44 2.99 11.35 10.49
N THR A 45 2.92 12.44 11.25
CA THR A 45 2.00 13.55 11.07
C THR A 45 2.78 14.82 10.74
N VAL A 46 2.18 15.73 9.96
CA VAL A 46 2.80 17.02 9.63
C VAL A 46 2.91 17.92 10.87
N GLU A 47 1.97 17.77 11.80
CA GLU A 47 1.88 18.61 12.99
C GLU A 47 2.86 18.19 14.07
N TRP A 48 2.93 16.89 14.38
CA TRP A 48 3.68 16.36 15.53
C TRP A 48 4.94 15.59 15.15
N GLY A 49 5.12 15.25 13.86
CA GLY A 49 6.17 14.31 13.45
C GLY A 49 5.73 12.90 13.81
N HIS A 50 6.53 12.20 14.60
CA HIS A 50 6.16 10.87 15.11
C HIS A 50 4.81 10.90 15.84
N LEU A 51 4.01 9.86 15.61
CA LEU A 51 2.75 9.69 16.32
C LEU A 51 3.01 9.09 17.70
N VAL A 52 3.23 9.99 18.67
CA VAL A 52 3.53 9.66 20.07
C VAL A 52 2.57 10.42 20.99
N HIS A 53 2.10 9.76 22.04
CA HIS A 53 1.36 10.38 23.13
C HIS A 53 1.76 9.73 24.46
N GLU A 54 2.16 10.56 25.44
CA GLU A 54 2.74 10.10 26.70
C GLU A 54 3.92 9.14 26.47
N ASN A 55 3.79 7.89 26.92
CA ASN A 55 4.79 6.84 26.78
C ASN A 55 4.45 5.85 25.64
N GLU A 56 3.42 6.12 24.84
CA GLU A 56 3.02 5.27 23.73
C GLU A 56 3.46 5.86 22.39
N GLU A 57 4.03 5.01 21.53
CA GLU A 57 4.42 5.34 20.17
C GLU A 57 3.85 4.34 19.16
N ALA A 58 3.41 4.81 18.00
CA ALA A 58 2.89 3.95 16.93
C ALA A 58 4.00 3.29 16.08
N HIS A 59 5.21 3.25 16.63
CA HIS A 59 6.42 2.73 16.00
C HIS A 59 6.54 1.23 16.31
N ILE A 60 6.78 0.42 15.28
CA ILE A 60 7.11 -1.01 15.45
C ILE A 60 8.51 -1.27 14.93
N LEU A 61 9.31 -1.88 15.80
CA LEU A 61 10.57 -2.49 15.46
C LEU A 61 10.40 -4.00 15.34
N PHE A 62 10.79 -4.55 14.19
CA PHE A 62 10.68 -5.95 13.87
C PHE A 62 12.06 -6.52 13.55
N LYS A 63 12.51 -7.52 14.31
CA LYS A 63 13.80 -8.19 14.09
C LYS A 63 13.56 -9.46 13.28
N ALA A 64 13.99 -9.48 12.02
CA ALA A 64 13.87 -10.66 11.17
C ALA A 64 15.18 -11.47 11.20
N GLU A 65 15.10 -12.75 11.57
CA GLU A 65 16.24 -13.69 11.61
C GLU A 65 15.91 -15.08 11.04
N LYS A 66 16.96 -15.90 10.85
CA LYS A 66 16.87 -17.29 10.39
C LYS A 66 16.28 -18.26 11.42
N ASN A 67 15.92 -17.78 12.63
CA ASN A 67 15.32 -18.55 13.74
C ASN A 67 14.47 -17.70 14.72
N CYS A 68 14.10 -16.47 14.35
CA CYS A 68 13.17 -15.63 15.14
C CYS A 68 12.09 -15.07 14.22
N ASP A 69 11.06 -14.47 14.83
CA ASP A 69 9.73 -14.10 14.31
C ASP A 69 9.59 -14.01 12.78
N SER A 70 8.50 -14.58 12.28
CA SER A 70 8.11 -14.74 10.88
C SER A 70 8.13 -13.45 10.04
N TYR A 71 7.68 -13.48 8.79
CA TYR A 71 7.53 -12.24 8.01
C TYR A 71 6.51 -11.29 8.70
N PHE A 72 6.76 -9.98 8.68
CA PHE A 72 5.75 -8.99 9.08
C PHE A 72 4.51 -9.13 8.18
N THR A 73 3.38 -9.46 8.79
CA THR A 73 2.14 -9.85 8.14
C THR A 73 1.16 -8.68 7.98
N ALA A 74 0.03 -8.93 7.33
CA ALA A 74 -1.07 -7.97 7.31
C ALA A 74 -1.76 -7.85 8.68
N ASP A 75 -1.67 -8.87 9.53
CA ASP A 75 -2.24 -8.85 10.88
C ASP A 75 -1.40 -7.95 11.80
N ASP A 76 -0.07 -8.04 11.70
CA ASP A 76 0.86 -7.14 12.43
C ASP A 76 0.62 -5.68 12.03
N LEU A 77 0.33 -5.42 10.75
CA LEU A 77 -0.04 -4.08 10.27
C LEU A 77 -1.32 -3.57 10.91
N ILE A 78 -2.36 -4.41 11.00
CA ILE A 78 -3.64 -4.02 11.61
C ILE A 78 -3.44 -3.72 13.09
N GLN A 79 -2.65 -4.52 13.79
CA GLN A 79 -2.32 -4.26 15.19
C GLN A 79 -1.58 -2.93 15.36
N GLN A 80 -0.62 -2.62 14.49
CA GLN A 80 0.05 -1.31 14.50
C GLN A 80 -0.94 -0.16 14.30
N VAL A 81 -1.87 -0.32 13.37
CA VAL A 81 -2.86 0.70 13.03
C VAL A 81 -3.85 0.91 14.16
N ASP A 82 -4.27 -0.16 14.85
CA ASP A 82 -5.09 -0.08 16.05
C ASP A 82 -4.40 0.76 17.15
N GLN A 83 -3.13 0.47 17.42
CA GLN A 83 -2.32 1.25 18.35
C GLN A 83 -2.19 2.72 17.90
N ALA A 84 -1.94 2.96 16.61
CA ALA A 84 -1.87 4.32 16.05
C ALA A 84 -3.20 5.08 16.22
N ILE A 85 -4.34 4.41 16.01
CA ILE A 85 -5.67 4.97 16.23
C ILE A 85 -5.88 5.33 17.71
N ASN A 86 -5.49 4.44 18.63
CA ASN A 86 -5.62 4.68 20.07
C ASN A 86 -4.79 5.88 20.52
N ILE A 87 -3.52 5.95 20.10
CA ILE A 87 -2.64 7.11 20.36
C ILE A 87 -3.22 8.39 19.78
N PHE A 88 -3.72 8.35 18.53
CA PHE A 88 -4.33 9.51 17.88
C PHE A 88 -5.59 9.98 18.63
N LYS A 89 -6.47 9.05 19.02
CA LYS A 89 -7.69 9.35 19.78
C LYS A 89 -7.36 9.98 21.13
N ALA A 90 -6.42 9.40 21.88
CA ALA A 90 -5.97 9.96 23.15
C ALA A 90 -5.42 11.38 22.96
N LYS A 91 -4.52 11.57 21.99
CA LYS A 91 -3.89 12.87 21.72
C LYS A 91 -4.87 13.96 21.25
N THR A 92 -5.98 13.56 20.63
CA THR A 92 -7.01 14.48 20.11
C THR A 92 -8.27 14.54 20.98
N ASN A 93 -8.27 13.85 22.13
CA ASN A 93 -9.43 13.63 22.99
C ASN A 93 -10.66 13.12 22.21
N GLY A 94 -10.44 12.38 21.12
CA GLY A 94 -11.49 11.85 20.25
C GLY A 94 -12.24 12.88 19.40
N PHE A 95 -11.84 14.15 19.38
CA PHE A 95 -12.54 15.20 18.63
C PHE A 95 -12.11 15.32 17.16
N ALA A 96 -11.14 14.52 16.72
CA ALA A 96 -10.62 14.57 15.37
C ALA A 96 -10.79 13.24 14.63
N THR A 97 -10.94 13.35 13.30
CA THR A 97 -10.90 12.22 12.39
C THR A 97 -9.56 12.18 11.68
N ALA A 98 -8.79 11.10 11.84
CA ALA A 98 -7.56 10.87 11.11
C ALA A 98 -7.83 10.45 9.66
N LEU A 99 -6.94 10.84 8.76
CA LEU A 99 -6.78 10.26 7.42
C LEU A 99 -5.49 9.45 7.40
N PHE A 100 -5.61 8.13 7.31
CA PHE A 100 -4.49 7.21 7.18
C PHE A 100 -4.16 7.00 5.69
N LEU A 101 -2.90 7.25 5.32
CA LEU A 101 -2.43 7.15 3.94
C LEU A 101 -1.40 6.03 3.80
N PHE A 102 -1.67 5.09 2.91
CA PHE A 102 -0.81 3.93 2.68
C PHE A 102 -0.30 3.88 1.24
N ASN A 103 0.87 3.27 1.02
CA ASN A 103 1.22 2.86 -0.33
C ASN A 103 0.43 1.61 -0.75
N ASN A 104 0.44 1.32 -2.05
CA ASN A 104 -0.21 0.18 -2.68
C ASN A 104 0.55 -1.16 -2.47
N ALA A 105 1.13 -1.37 -1.29
CA ALA A 105 1.80 -2.62 -0.95
C ALA A 105 0.82 -3.80 -0.94
N PRO A 106 1.23 -5.02 -1.35
CA PRO A 106 0.36 -6.19 -1.31
C PRO A 106 -0.24 -6.46 0.08
N SER A 107 0.53 -6.25 1.16
CA SER A 107 0.05 -6.40 2.54
C SER A 107 -1.05 -5.41 2.90
N HIS A 108 -0.96 -4.15 2.44
CA HIS A 108 -1.96 -3.11 2.71
C HIS A 108 -3.25 -3.31 1.90
N GLN A 109 -3.12 -3.99 0.77
CA GLN A 109 -4.19 -4.31 -0.17
C GLN A 109 -4.80 -5.70 0.11
N LYS A 110 -4.32 -6.43 1.14
CA LYS A 110 -4.89 -7.73 1.51
C LYS A 110 -6.35 -7.53 1.91
N ARG A 111 -7.25 -8.21 1.21
CA ARG A 111 -8.67 -8.28 1.55
C ARG A 111 -8.90 -9.28 2.69
N ALA A 112 -10.06 -9.23 3.34
CA ALA A 112 -10.43 -10.23 4.33
C ALA A 112 -10.49 -11.64 3.68
N ASP A 113 -10.30 -12.69 4.46
CA ASP A 113 -10.22 -14.06 3.91
C ASP A 113 -11.57 -14.54 3.33
N ASN A 114 -12.67 -13.92 3.76
CA ASN A 114 -14.04 -14.08 3.24
C ASN A 114 -14.44 -13.03 2.19
N ALA A 115 -13.52 -12.16 1.75
CA ALA A 115 -13.84 -11.11 0.81
C ALA A 115 -14.10 -11.66 -0.60
N LEU A 116 -14.91 -10.92 -1.37
CA LEU A 116 -15.31 -11.34 -2.70
C LEU A 116 -14.13 -11.25 -3.69
N SER A 117 -13.85 -12.36 -4.37
CA SER A 117 -12.79 -12.43 -5.39
C SER A 117 -13.08 -13.50 -6.43
N ALA A 118 -13.16 -13.09 -7.70
CA ALA A 118 -13.45 -14.01 -8.80
C ALA A 118 -12.28 -14.97 -9.10
N TRP A 119 -11.04 -14.61 -8.72
CA TRP A 119 -9.80 -15.24 -9.19
C TRP A 119 -9.76 -16.78 -9.13
N LYS A 120 -10.29 -17.37 -8.05
CA LYS A 120 -10.29 -18.83 -7.85
C LYS A 120 -11.67 -19.46 -7.98
N MET A 121 -12.70 -18.67 -8.29
CA MET A 121 -14.08 -19.17 -8.36
C MET A 121 -14.21 -20.19 -9.49
N PRO A 122 -14.80 -21.38 -9.26
CA PRO A 122 -15.08 -22.33 -10.30
C PRO A 122 -16.23 -21.82 -11.18
N LYS A 123 -16.23 -22.23 -12.45
CA LYS A 123 -17.32 -21.86 -13.37
C LYS A 123 -18.66 -22.48 -12.98
N ARG A 124 -18.64 -23.74 -12.54
CA ARG A 124 -19.82 -24.58 -12.29
C ARG A 124 -20.08 -24.77 -10.79
N PRO A 125 -21.30 -25.18 -10.40
CA PRO A 125 -21.58 -25.55 -9.03
C PRO A 125 -20.56 -26.55 -8.49
N THR A 126 -20.04 -26.29 -7.29
CA THR A 126 -18.98 -27.13 -6.69
C THR A 126 -19.24 -27.34 -5.20
N GLN A 127 -19.30 -28.61 -4.79
CA GLN A 127 -19.45 -28.99 -3.39
C GLN A 127 -18.19 -28.65 -2.58
N GLY A 128 -18.38 -28.04 -1.40
CA GLY A 128 -17.28 -27.79 -0.47
C GLY A 128 -16.20 -26.83 -0.97
N TRP A 129 -16.47 -26.04 -2.02
CA TRP A 129 -15.51 -25.08 -2.53
C TRP A 129 -15.33 -23.90 -1.56
N MET A 130 -14.08 -23.58 -1.29
CA MET A 130 -13.65 -22.45 -0.46
C MET A 130 -12.51 -21.71 -1.16
N HIS A 131 -12.45 -20.38 -1.00
CA HIS A 131 -11.41 -19.54 -1.62
C HIS A 131 -10.01 -19.81 -1.05
N CYS A 132 -9.95 -19.92 0.28
CA CYS A 132 -8.80 -20.29 1.06
C CYS A 132 -9.06 -21.67 1.65
N LYS A 133 -8.05 -22.55 1.59
CA LYS A 133 -8.13 -23.85 2.25
C LYS A 133 -8.30 -23.61 3.75
N ASP A 134 -9.30 -24.24 4.35
CA ASP A 134 -9.66 -24.08 5.77
C ASP A 134 -10.09 -22.64 6.16
N GLY A 135 -10.37 -21.78 5.18
CA GLY A 135 -10.85 -20.41 5.40
C GLY A 135 -12.37 -20.32 5.49
N PRO A 136 -12.91 -19.16 5.90
CA PRO A 136 -14.35 -18.93 5.90
C PRO A 136 -14.92 -18.99 4.48
N GLN A 137 -16.22 -19.29 4.37
CA GLN A 137 -16.96 -19.07 3.13
C GLN A 137 -16.94 -17.59 2.76
N ILE A 138 -16.95 -17.31 1.45
CA ILE A 138 -17.09 -15.93 0.97
C ILE A 138 -18.47 -15.41 1.37
N TRP A 139 -18.54 -14.20 1.91
CA TRP A 139 -19.81 -13.58 2.27
C TRP A 139 -20.68 -13.28 1.04
N SER A 140 -22.00 -13.31 1.27
CA SER A 140 -22.97 -12.76 0.33
C SER A 140 -22.67 -11.29 0.08
N THR A 141 -22.85 -10.88 -1.16
CA THR A 141 -22.57 -9.51 -1.60
C THR A 141 -23.87 -8.73 -1.75
N VAL A 142 -23.81 -7.40 -1.69
CA VAL A 142 -24.98 -6.54 -1.92
C VAL A 142 -24.83 -5.92 -3.30
N LEU A 143 -25.78 -6.23 -4.18
CA LEU A 143 -25.83 -5.69 -5.53
C LEU A 143 -26.16 -4.18 -5.49
N PRO A 144 -25.88 -3.43 -6.57
CA PRO A 144 -26.17 -1.99 -6.62
C PRO A 144 -27.65 -1.62 -6.41
N ASN A 145 -28.57 -2.56 -6.64
CA ASN A 145 -30.00 -2.41 -6.39
C ASN A 145 -30.40 -2.65 -4.91
N GLY A 146 -29.44 -3.01 -4.04
CA GLY A 146 -29.66 -3.31 -2.63
C GLY A 146 -29.99 -4.78 -2.33
N GLU A 147 -30.10 -5.64 -3.35
CA GLU A 147 -30.40 -7.06 -3.16
C GLU A 147 -29.16 -7.83 -2.70
N VAL A 148 -29.38 -8.84 -1.85
CA VAL A 148 -28.32 -9.73 -1.38
C VAL A 148 -28.13 -10.85 -2.40
N GLN A 149 -26.93 -10.93 -2.97
CA GLN A 149 -26.52 -12.00 -3.85
C GLN A 149 -25.78 -13.07 -3.03
N HIS A 150 -26.46 -14.19 -2.83
CA HIS A 150 -25.89 -15.39 -2.21
C HIS A 150 -25.01 -16.12 -3.23
N LEU A 151 -23.79 -16.48 -2.83
CA LEU A 151 -22.83 -17.20 -3.69
C LEU A 151 -22.92 -18.72 -3.56
N TYR A 152 -23.59 -19.19 -2.51
CA TYR A 152 -23.86 -20.58 -2.21
C TYR A 152 -25.36 -20.81 -2.33
N PHE A 153 -25.75 -22.04 -2.66
CA PHE A 153 -27.15 -22.46 -2.53
C PHE A 153 -27.50 -22.62 -1.06
N GLU A 154 -28.75 -22.32 -0.72
CA GLU A 154 -29.28 -22.51 0.63
C GLU A 154 -29.24 -23.99 1.04
N ASP A 155 -29.23 -24.25 2.36
CA ASP A 155 -29.12 -25.60 2.91
C ASP A 155 -30.35 -26.49 2.59
N ASP A 156 -31.48 -25.88 2.21
CA ASP A 156 -32.70 -26.57 1.80
C ASP A 156 -32.78 -26.81 0.28
N HIS A 157 -31.76 -26.40 -0.48
CA HIS A 157 -31.76 -26.55 -1.93
C HIS A 157 -31.87 -28.03 -2.34
N PRO A 158 -32.83 -28.42 -3.22
CA PRO A 158 -33.26 -29.80 -3.40
C PRO A 158 -32.19 -30.76 -3.93
N MET A 159 -31.17 -30.23 -4.63
CA MET A 159 -30.14 -31.05 -5.28
C MET A 159 -28.71 -30.69 -4.90
N MET A 160 -28.49 -29.49 -4.36
CA MET A 160 -27.14 -28.91 -4.18
C MET A 160 -27.05 -28.07 -2.91
N PRO A 161 -27.51 -28.59 -1.74
CA PRO A 161 -27.58 -27.81 -0.51
C PRO A 161 -26.17 -27.36 -0.07
N GLY A 162 -25.99 -26.05 0.15
CA GLY A 162 -24.71 -25.47 0.57
C GLY A 162 -23.59 -25.49 -0.48
N TRP A 163 -23.85 -25.89 -1.73
CA TRP A 163 -22.83 -25.88 -2.78
C TRP A 163 -22.54 -24.44 -3.21
N PHE A 164 -21.29 -24.16 -3.57
CA PHE A 164 -20.97 -22.92 -4.26
C PHE A 164 -21.65 -22.92 -5.63
N LYS A 165 -22.35 -21.84 -6.02
CA LYS A 165 -23.16 -21.76 -7.25
C LYS A 165 -22.35 -21.85 -8.53
N GLY A 166 -21.09 -21.40 -8.50
CA GLY A 166 -20.27 -21.25 -9.70
C GLY A 166 -20.51 -19.91 -10.39
N MET A 167 -19.48 -19.41 -11.06
CA MET A 167 -19.53 -18.09 -11.70
C MET A 167 -20.64 -17.99 -12.75
N GLU A 168 -20.91 -19.05 -13.53
CA GLU A 168 -21.92 -18.97 -14.58
C GLU A 168 -23.32 -18.73 -14.01
N GLN A 169 -23.67 -19.44 -12.92
CA GLN A 169 -24.94 -19.26 -12.24
C GLN A 169 -25.06 -17.85 -11.63
N ILE A 170 -24.01 -17.38 -10.94
CA ILE A 170 -23.97 -16.03 -10.33
C ILE A 170 -24.15 -14.94 -11.41
N ILE A 171 -23.46 -15.07 -12.54
CA ILE A 171 -23.58 -14.13 -13.67
C ILE A 171 -25.00 -14.11 -14.23
N CYS A 172 -25.64 -15.27 -14.37
CA CYS A 172 -27.00 -15.37 -14.90
C CYS A 172 -28.05 -14.85 -13.90
N GLU A 173 -27.86 -15.06 -12.59
CA GLU A 173 -28.69 -14.47 -11.53
C GLU A 173 -28.64 -12.93 -11.55
N CYS A 174 -27.46 -12.35 -11.86
CA CYS A 174 -27.32 -10.90 -12.07
C CYS A 174 -27.88 -10.39 -13.41
N GLY A 175 -28.54 -11.23 -14.21
CA GLY A 175 -29.09 -10.83 -15.52
C GLY A 175 -28.05 -10.60 -16.61
N LEU A 176 -26.81 -11.09 -16.42
CA LEU A 176 -25.68 -10.90 -17.34
C LEU A 176 -25.33 -12.17 -18.12
N CYS A 177 -26.28 -13.10 -18.21
CA CYS A 177 -26.12 -14.38 -18.89
C CYS A 177 -25.91 -14.17 -20.41
N PRO A 178 -24.75 -14.50 -20.97
CA PRO A 178 -24.50 -14.32 -22.39
C PRO A 178 -25.07 -15.48 -23.21
N GLU A 179 -25.56 -15.18 -24.41
CA GLU A 179 -26.01 -16.19 -25.38
C GLU A 179 -24.84 -17.13 -25.74
N GLY A 180 -24.98 -18.42 -25.40
CA GLY A 180 -23.93 -19.44 -25.59
C GLY A 180 -22.97 -19.62 -24.40
N GLY A 181 -23.12 -18.82 -23.35
CA GLY A 181 -22.29 -18.89 -22.14
C GLY A 181 -20.85 -18.35 -22.33
N LEU A 182 -20.10 -18.29 -21.23
CA LEU A 182 -18.69 -17.90 -21.25
C LEU A 182 -17.79 -19.05 -20.83
N HIS A 183 -16.58 -19.10 -21.36
CA HIS A 183 -15.55 -19.94 -20.76
C HIS A 183 -15.10 -19.33 -19.41
N ALA A 184 -14.52 -20.16 -18.53
CA ALA A 184 -14.18 -19.75 -17.17
C ALA A 184 -13.14 -18.61 -17.14
N GLN A 185 -12.04 -18.81 -17.88
CA GLN A 185 -10.88 -17.92 -17.92
C GLN A 185 -10.25 -17.94 -19.31
N CYS A 186 -9.75 -16.80 -19.79
CA CYS A 186 -8.92 -16.76 -21.00
C CYS A 186 -7.59 -17.49 -20.77
N GLU A 187 -6.97 -17.94 -21.87
CA GLU A 187 -5.70 -18.65 -21.81
C GLU A 187 -4.62 -17.83 -21.06
N GLY A 188 -4.01 -18.44 -20.04
CA GLY A 188 -2.99 -17.80 -19.21
C GLY A 188 -3.44 -16.56 -18.44
N PHE A 189 -4.74 -16.37 -18.19
CA PHE A 189 -5.30 -15.15 -17.58
C PHE A 189 -5.03 -13.86 -18.39
N LYS A 190 -4.86 -14.01 -19.71
CA LYS A 190 -4.61 -12.88 -20.62
C LYS A 190 -5.88 -12.50 -21.36
N CYS A 191 -6.71 -11.68 -20.72
CA CYS A 191 -7.89 -11.10 -21.34
C CYS A 191 -7.49 -9.99 -22.32
N GLN A 192 -8.25 -9.83 -23.41
CA GLN A 192 -8.03 -8.72 -24.34
C GLN A 192 -8.39 -7.38 -23.68
N PRO A 193 -7.52 -6.35 -23.75
CA PRO A 193 -7.85 -5.04 -23.22
C PRO A 193 -9.13 -4.46 -23.84
N GLY A 194 -10.00 -3.89 -23.01
CA GLY A 194 -11.24 -3.25 -23.47
C GLY A 194 -12.41 -4.20 -23.73
N VAL A 195 -12.26 -5.51 -23.54
CA VAL A 195 -13.35 -6.49 -23.66
C VAL A 195 -13.75 -7.00 -22.27
N PRO A 196 -14.73 -6.37 -21.59
CA PRO A 196 -15.01 -6.65 -20.18
C PRO A 196 -15.71 -8.00 -19.94
N ASN A 197 -16.20 -8.67 -20.99
CA ASN A 197 -17.02 -9.87 -20.90
C ASN A 197 -16.44 -11.07 -21.67
N CYS A 198 -15.12 -11.12 -21.89
CA CYS A 198 -14.50 -12.20 -22.65
C CYS A 198 -14.55 -13.58 -21.95
N CYS A 199 -14.60 -13.60 -20.61
CA CYS A 199 -14.72 -14.80 -19.79
C CYS A 199 -15.44 -14.50 -18.47
N CYS A 200 -15.86 -15.53 -17.73
CA CYS A 200 -16.54 -15.37 -16.44
C CYS A 200 -15.73 -14.52 -15.46
N HIS A 201 -14.41 -14.79 -15.32
CA HIS A 201 -13.55 -14.01 -14.43
C HIS A 201 -13.51 -12.53 -14.79
N GLN A 202 -13.31 -12.20 -16.08
CA GLN A 202 -13.23 -10.81 -16.53
C GLN A 202 -14.53 -10.05 -16.29
N LEU A 203 -15.67 -10.72 -16.54
CA LEU A 203 -16.99 -10.13 -16.32
C LEU A 203 -17.21 -9.85 -14.84
N LEU A 204 -16.94 -10.82 -13.96
CA LEU A 204 -17.06 -10.66 -12.52
C LEU A 204 -16.09 -9.64 -11.93
N PHE A 205 -14.83 -9.59 -12.39
CA PHE A 205 -13.87 -8.58 -11.93
C PHE A 205 -14.30 -7.15 -12.21
N ASN A 206 -15.13 -6.94 -13.23
CA ASN A 206 -15.67 -5.64 -13.59
C ASN A 206 -17.04 -5.35 -12.94
N GLN A 207 -17.61 -6.29 -12.18
CA GLN A 207 -18.86 -6.04 -11.47
C GLN A 207 -18.65 -5.06 -10.32
N PRO A 208 -19.61 -4.15 -10.07
CA PRO A 208 -19.43 -3.08 -9.10
C PRO A 208 -19.05 -3.57 -7.70
N ASP A 209 -19.65 -4.66 -7.25
CA ASP A 209 -19.47 -5.25 -5.94
C ASP A 209 -18.12 -5.96 -5.77
N PHE A 210 -17.54 -6.51 -6.84
CA PHE A 210 -16.16 -7.04 -6.87
C PHE A 210 -15.12 -5.92 -6.90
N VAL A 211 -15.41 -4.85 -7.63
CA VAL A 211 -14.54 -3.65 -7.73
C VAL A 211 -14.53 -2.88 -6.42
N SER A 212 -15.69 -2.75 -5.75
CA SER A 212 -15.83 -1.99 -4.51
C SER A 212 -15.28 -2.70 -3.27
N GLN A 213 -14.83 -3.95 -3.40
CA GLN A 213 -14.21 -4.69 -2.29
C GLN A 213 -12.98 -3.95 -1.76
N LYS A 214 -13.09 -3.52 -0.50
CA LYS A 214 -12.04 -2.82 0.23
C LYS A 214 -11.01 -3.80 0.76
N SER A 215 -9.82 -3.30 1.09
CA SER A 215 -8.86 -4.11 1.85
C SER A 215 -9.32 -4.24 3.30
N ARG A 216 -8.90 -5.30 3.99
CA ARG A 216 -9.23 -5.50 5.40
C ARG A 216 -8.73 -4.33 6.26
N LEU A 217 -7.59 -3.77 5.89
CA LEU A 217 -7.02 -2.59 6.52
C LEU A 217 -7.94 -1.37 6.39
N GLN A 218 -8.48 -1.13 5.19
CA GLN A 218 -9.40 -0.02 4.96
C GLN A 218 -10.70 -0.20 5.74
N GLU A 219 -11.31 -1.39 5.69
CA GLU A 219 -12.54 -1.70 6.45
C GLU A 219 -12.33 -1.47 7.95
N PHE A 220 -11.20 -1.92 8.49
CA PHE A 220 -10.86 -1.74 9.90
C PHE A 220 -10.78 -0.26 10.30
N ILE A 221 -10.06 0.56 9.53
CA ILE A 221 -9.88 1.99 9.82
C ILE A 221 -11.22 2.74 9.74
N GLU A 222 -12.03 2.44 8.72
CA GLU A 222 -13.35 3.05 8.55
C GLU A 222 -14.31 2.65 9.67
N LEU A 223 -14.29 1.38 10.11
CA LEU A 223 -15.06 0.90 11.26
C LEU A 223 -14.69 1.64 12.56
N CYS A 224 -13.42 2.02 12.72
CA CYS A 224 -12.95 2.81 13.85
C CYS A 224 -13.33 4.30 13.79
N GLY A 225 -14.04 4.75 12.73
CA GLY A 225 -14.48 6.13 12.53
C GLY A 225 -13.45 7.04 11.86
N HIS A 226 -12.47 6.46 11.15
CA HIS A 226 -11.39 7.18 10.48
C HIS A 226 -11.41 6.99 8.97
N LEU A 227 -10.65 7.82 8.25
CA LEU A 227 -10.54 7.75 6.79
C LEU A 227 -9.28 6.97 6.40
N CYS A 228 -9.36 6.20 5.32
CA CYS A 228 -8.24 5.47 4.74
C CYS A 228 -8.17 5.71 3.24
N ASP A 229 -6.97 6.04 2.74
CA ASP A 229 -6.73 6.23 1.31
C ASP A 229 -5.32 5.72 0.92
N PHE A 230 -5.10 5.54 -0.38
CA PHE A 230 -3.88 4.94 -0.93
C PHE A 230 -3.21 5.84 -1.94
N TYR A 231 -1.90 6.03 -1.79
CA TYR A 231 -1.09 6.74 -2.78
C TYR A 231 -1.06 5.99 -4.11
N PRO A 232 -1.13 6.67 -5.26
CA PRO A 232 -0.99 6.04 -6.58
C PRO A 232 0.26 5.17 -6.70
N LYS A 233 0.14 4.07 -7.43
CA LYS A 233 1.28 3.18 -7.70
C LYS A 233 2.38 3.93 -8.44
N TYR A 234 3.62 3.70 -8.04
CA TYR A 234 4.85 4.26 -8.64
C TYR A 234 5.06 5.78 -8.47
N HIS A 235 4.31 6.44 -7.58
CA HIS A 235 4.46 7.86 -7.26
C HIS A 235 4.96 8.06 -5.82
N CYS A 236 6.21 7.68 -5.54
CA CYS A 236 6.77 7.77 -4.19
C CYS A 236 6.92 9.23 -3.69
N GLU A 237 6.93 10.20 -4.60
CA GLU A 237 6.96 11.63 -4.31
C GLU A 237 5.69 12.15 -3.59
N TYR A 238 4.59 11.40 -3.58
CA TYR A 238 3.38 11.74 -2.81
C TYR A 238 3.51 11.40 -1.34
N ASN A 239 4.32 10.38 -1.04
CA ASN A 239 4.44 9.85 0.29
C ASN A 239 5.64 10.50 1.00
N PHE A 240 5.40 11.57 1.76
CA PHE A 240 6.50 12.33 2.37
C PHE A 240 7.34 11.53 3.36
N ILE A 241 6.81 10.42 3.91
CA ILE A 241 7.58 9.51 4.76
C ILE A 241 8.76 8.87 4.01
N GLU A 242 8.71 8.76 2.68
CA GLU A 242 9.85 8.27 1.87
C GLU A 242 11.06 9.21 1.96
N GLN A 243 10.81 10.53 2.05
CA GLN A 243 11.88 11.51 2.24
C GLN A 243 12.43 11.45 3.66
N TYR A 244 11.57 11.25 4.65
CA TYR A 244 11.98 10.99 6.04
C TYR A 244 12.90 9.76 6.13
N TRP A 245 12.47 8.63 5.56
CA TRP A 245 13.31 7.44 5.46
C TRP A 245 14.61 7.69 4.71
N GLY A 246 14.58 8.49 3.65
CA GLY A 246 15.76 8.89 2.90
C GLY A 246 16.79 9.62 3.75
N THR A 247 16.35 10.57 4.58
CA THR A 247 17.21 11.32 5.50
C THR A 247 17.76 10.44 6.62
N ALA A 248 16.91 9.65 7.28
CA ALA A 248 17.36 8.72 8.31
C ALA A 248 18.37 7.70 7.75
N LYS A 249 18.14 7.17 6.54
CA LYS A 249 19.07 6.24 5.88
C LYS A 249 20.40 6.90 5.56
N TYR A 250 20.37 8.19 5.21
CA TYR A 250 21.58 8.95 4.96
C TYR A 250 22.39 9.16 6.25
N GLN A 251 21.75 9.58 7.35
CA GLN A 251 22.39 9.72 8.65
C GLN A 251 22.99 8.38 9.13
N TYR A 252 22.20 7.31 9.08
CA TYR A 252 22.66 5.98 9.49
C TYR A 252 23.84 5.47 8.65
N ARG A 253 23.87 5.74 7.35
CA ARG A 253 25.03 5.35 6.51
C ARG A 253 26.31 6.10 6.85
N ASN A 254 26.19 7.25 7.51
CA ASN A 254 27.30 8.08 7.95
C ASN A 254 27.65 7.84 9.43
N SER A 255 26.84 7.08 10.18
CA SER A 255 27.15 6.72 11.56
C SER A 255 28.29 5.71 11.63
N ALA A 256 28.82 5.50 12.84
CA ALA A 256 29.76 4.42 13.08
C ALA A 256 29.11 3.07 12.70
N ARG A 257 29.90 2.18 12.10
CA ARG A 257 29.44 0.84 11.76
C ARG A 257 29.36 0.01 13.02
N THR A 258 28.27 -0.71 13.19
CA THR A 258 28.07 -1.62 14.31
C THR A 258 28.16 -3.07 13.85
N SER A 259 28.64 -3.93 14.74
CA SER A 259 28.61 -5.38 14.56
C SER A 259 27.57 -6.08 15.44
N ASN A 260 26.93 -5.32 16.34
CA ASN A 260 25.92 -5.78 17.27
C ASN A 260 24.53 -5.25 16.84
N ILE A 261 23.48 -6.07 16.99
CA ILE A 261 22.11 -5.75 16.57
C ILE A 261 21.43 -4.74 17.49
N GLU A 262 21.70 -4.77 18.79
CA GLU A 262 21.23 -3.77 19.76
C GLU A 262 21.84 -2.40 19.48
N GLU A 263 23.15 -2.32 19.23
CA GLU A 263 23.81 -1.06 18.85
C GLU A 263 23.29 -0.54 17.51
N MET A 264 23.01 -1.45 16.58
CA MET A 264 22.40 -1.14 15.29
C MET A 264 21.00 -0.54 15.45
N GLU A 265 20.18 -1.15 16.31
CA GLU A 265 18.86 -0.65 16.71
C GLU A 265 18.96 0.75 17.30
N GLN A 266 19.82 0.95 18.32
CA GLN A 266 20.00 2.26 18.96
C GLN A 266 20.44 3.33 17.96
N ASN A 267 21.37 3.01 17.05
CA ASN A 267 21.80 3.92 16.00
C ASN A 267 20.68 4.24 15.00
N MET A 268 19.85 3.26 14.66
CA MET A 268 18.70 3.47 13.79
C MET A 268 17.68 4.41 14.44
N LEU A 269 17.32 4.16 15.70
CA LEU A 269 16.40 5.00 16.46
C LEU A 269 16.96 6.42 16.63
N ALA A 270 18.25 6.56 16.94
CA ALA A 270 18.90 7.86 17.02
C ALA A 270 18.80 8.63 15.68
N CYS A 271 19.06 7.97 14.54
CA CYS A 271 18.94 8.61 13.23
C CYS A 271 17.50 9.01 12.89
N LEU A 272 16.52 8.19 13.29
CA LEU A 272 15.10 8.47 13.07
C LEU A 272 14.64 9.68 13.90
N ASN A 273 15.04 9.74 15.16
CA ASN A 273 14.73 10.84 16.07
C ASN A 273 15.48 12.13 15.75
N ASP A 274 16.63 12.05 15.06
CA ASP A 274 17.41 13.22 14.66
C ASP A 274 16.77 14.00 13.49
N VAL A 275 15.77 13.44 12.79
CA VAL A 275 15.09 14.15 11.69
C VAL A 275 14.17 15.25 12.27
N PRO A 276 14.48 16.55 12.11
CA PRO A 276 13.74 17.59 12.81
C PRO A 276 12.32 17.74 12.26
N LEU A 277 11.36 18.08 13.11
CA LEU A 277 9.96 18.34 12.72
C LEU A 277 9.84 19.39 11.58
N LYS A 278 10.68 20.43 11.61
CA LYS A 278 10.74 21.44 10.53
C LYS A 278 11.08 20.81 9.17
N GLN A 279 11.91 19.77 9.16
CA GLN A 279 12.29 19.05 7.95
C GLN A 279 11.15 18.12 7.48
N ILE A 280 10.48 17.42 8.39
CA ILE A 280 9.27 16.62 8.09
C ILE A 280 8.20 17.49 7.42
N ARG A 281 7.94 18.69 7.97
CA ARG A 281 7.00 19.67 7.38
C ARG A 281 7.42 20.10 5.97
N LYS A 282 8.71 20.28 5.71
CA LYS A 282 9.22 20.57 4.36
C LYS A 282 8.97 19.40 3.39
N PHE A 283 9.12 18.16 3.85
CA PHE A 283 8.82 16.98 3.04
C PHE A 283 7.34 16.90 2.67
N ALA A 284 6.45 17.15 3.64
CA ALA A 284 5.02 17.19 3.41
C ALA A 284 4.62 18.29 2.42
N ASN A 285 5.16 19.51 2.56
CA ASN A 285 4.92 20.59 1.61
C ASN A 285 5.38 20.22 0.19
N ARG A 286 6.55 19.58 0.06
CA ARG A 286 7.05 19.13 -1.24
C ARG A 286 6.13 18.10 -1.88
N ALA A 287 5.62 17.14 -1.10
CA ALA A 287 4.66 16.15 -1.59
C ALA A 287 3.35 16.83 -2.04
N ALA A 288 2.85 17.79 -1.26
CA ALA A 288 1.66 18.59 -1.63
C ALA A 288 1.85 19.36 -2.94
N HIS A 289 3.04 19.90 -3.20
CA HIS A 289 3.29 20.57 -4.48
C HIS A 289 3.30 19.59 -5.66
N PHE A 290 3.86 18.39 -5.49
CA PHE A 290 3.74 17.34 -6.50
C PHE A 290 2.27 17.01 -6.77
N ILE A 291 1.48 16.75 -5.72
CA ILE A 291 0.04 16.48 -5.84
C ILE A 291 -0.67 17.59 -6.60
N SER A 292 -0.40 18.87 -6.26
CA SER A 292 -0.95 20.01 -6.99
C SER A 292 -0.52 20.03 -8.46
N ALA A 293 0.77 19.81 -8.76
CA ALA A 293 1.29 19.83 -10.13
C ALA A 293 0.64 18.74 -11.00
N TYR A 294 0.49 17.53 -10.49
CA TYR A 294 -0.18 16.45 -11.20
C TYR A 294 -1.69 16.65 -11.31
N GLY A 295 -2.34 17.21 -10.28
CA GLY A 295 -3.75 17.62 -10.35
C GLY A 295 -4.01 18.67 -11.43
N GLN A 296 -2.99 19.47 -11.75
CA GLN A 296 -3.01 20.39 -12.89
C GLN A 296 -2.55 19.74 -14.20
N GLY A 297 -2.26 18.44 -14.23
CA GLY A 297 -1.89 17.63 -15.40
C GLY A 297 -0.48 17.87 -15.92
N LEU A 298 0.50 18.13 -15.04
CA LEU A 298 1.92 18.11 -15.38
C LEU A 298 2.49 16.69 -15.34
N SER A 299 3.52 16.40 -16.14
CA SER A 299 4.29 15.15 -16.06
C SER A 299 5.22 15.14 -14.85
N GLY A 300 5.82 13.98 -14.52
CA GLY A 300 6.74 13.89 -13.39
C GLY A 300 8.00 14.75 -13.54
N GLU A 301 8.52 14.86 -14.77
CA GLU A 301 9.66 15.73 -15.08
C GLU A 301 9.31 17.21 -14.93
N GLN A 302 8.14 17.61 -15.46
CA GLN A 302 7.62 18.97 -15.34
C GLN A 302 7.37 19.34 -13.88
N ALA A 303 6.71 18.46 -13.12
CA ALA A 303 6.45 18.66 -11.70
C ALA A 303 7.76 18.76 -10.89
N ALA A 304 8.75 17.92 -11.18
CA ALA A 304 10.06 17.98 -10.51
C ALA A 304 10.81 19.28 -10.82
N TRP A 305 10.78 19.74 -12.07
CA TRP A 305 11.36 21.03 -12.46
C TRP A 305 10.65 22.20 -11.79
N ALA A 306 9.32 22.21 -11.82
CA ALA A 306 8.51 23.27 -11.24
C ALA A 306 8.72 23.37 -9.73
N ASN A 307 8.83 22.22 -9.05
CA ASN A 307 9.14 22.17 -7.62
C ASN A 307 10.51 22.74 -7.26
N ARG A 308 11.50 22.66 -8.15
CA ARG A 308 12.80 23.30 -7.94
C ARG A 308 12.72 24.81 -8.15
N LYS A 309 12.06 25.23 -9.24
CA LYS A 309 12.00 26.64 -9.64
C LYS A 309 11.08 27.48 -8.74
N TYR A 310 9.91 26.95 -8.39
CA TYR A 310 8.86 27.65 -7.66
C TYR A 310 8.68 27.11 -6.23
N HIS A 311 9.79 26.76 -5.56
CA HIS A 311 9.79 26.14 -4.23
C HIS A 311 9.14 27.01 -3.12
N GLY A 312 8.97 28.32 -3.35
CA GLY A 312 8.30 29.25 -2.42
C GLY A 312 6.77 29.30 -2.55
N HIS A 313 6.19 28.73 -3.62
CA HIS A 313 4.75 28.76 -3.87
C HIS A 313 4.10 27.43 -3.52
N ARG A 314 2.98 27.47 -2.78
CA ARG A 314 2.22 26.26 -2.40
C ARG A 314 1.53 25.59 -3.59
N THR A 315 1.13 26.38 -4.58
CA THR A 315 0.49 25.93 -5.82
C THR A 315 1.03 26.76 -6.98
N LEU A 316 1.05 26.16 -8.17
CA LEU A 316 1.42 26.88 -9.40
C LEU A 316 0.18 27.60 -9.94
N PRO A 317 0.27 28.90 -10.27
CA PRO A 317 -0.77 29.61 -10.99
C PRO A 317 -1.04 28.98 -12.37
N PRO A 318 -2.29 29.04 -12.88
CA PRO A 318 -2.64 28.47 -14.18
C PRO A 318 -1.79 28.98 -15.35
N SER A 319 -1.37 30.25 -15.31
CA SER A 319 -0.48 30.85 -16.32
C SER A 319 0.88 30.15 -16.37
N ILE A 320 1.49 29.88 -15.21
CA ILE A 320 2.78 29.19 -15.12
C ILE A 320 2.64 27.74 -15.60
N VAL A 321 1.54 27.07 -15.28
CA VAL A 321 1.29 25.71 -15.77
C VAL A 321 1.13 25.68 -17.30
N ALA A 322 0.44 26.65 -17.89
CA ALA A 322 0.34 26.77 -19.33
C ALA A 322 1.73 26.98 -19.96
N GLU A 323 2.55 27.88 -19.41
CA GLU A 323 3.93 28.11 -19.87
C GLU A 323 4.78 26.83 -19.83
N ILE A 324 4.73 26.08 -18.72
CA ILE A 324 5.48 24.83 -18.56
C ILE A 324 5.09 23.82 -19.64
N ARG A 325 3.79 23.70 -19.92
CA ARG A 325 3.28 22.77 -20.94
C ARG A 325 3.74 23.16 -22.34
N HIS A 326 3.65 24.45 -22.68
CA HIS A 326 4.06 24.97 -23.99
C HIS A 326 5.57 24.81 -24.23
N ALA A 327 6.40 25.04 -23.21
CA ALA A 327 7.85 24.92 -23.30
C ALA A 327 8.32 23.50 -23.68
N THR A 328 7.57 22.46 -23.30
CA THR A 328 7.88 21.05 -23.60
C THR A 328 7.32 20.52 -24.93
N HIS A 329 6.43 21.25 -25.59
CA HIS A 329 5.93 20.87 -26.93
C HIS A 329 6.75 21.52 -28.07
N SER A 330 7.71 22.37 -27.73
CA SER A 330 8.52 23.14 -28.66
C SER A 330 9.97 22.65 -28.73
N SER A 331 10.27 21.49 -28.14
CA SER A 331 11.61 20.93 -27.93
C SER A 331 11.73 19.52 -28.45
#